data_AF-A0AA87NR46-F1
#
_entry.id   AF-A0AA87NR46-F1
#
_cell.length_a   1.000
_cell.length_b   1.000
_cell.length_c   1.000
_cell.angle_alpha   90.00
_cell.angle_beta   90.00
_cell.angle_gamma   90.00
#
_symmetry.space_group_name_H-M   'P 1'
#
loop_
_entity.id
_entity.type
_entity.pdbx_description
1 polymer ?
#
loop_
_entity_poly.entity_id
_entity_poly.type
_entity_poly.pdbx_seq_one_letter_code
_entity_poly.pdbx_strand_id
1 'polypeptide(L)'
;MKKYIAICTIMICCLSLYAQAQSKLIFYIPTETELQYFMNLYAKLKHIEDNTAVDELEELYQVFESKKYYETYQSLLFESYLLATRNQSVKNIMLNFFQREKIHTDFAETLKRLYTSKIETDTTNERKNYVRYNYNNTLFDENINFFNMNEVLTFNDTLGLMLFDNDWLQVNIDIQQNNTQDFSLIYGGGSHSLKISLKKLENIDFETFQKKEINGASSYKNQSLKYQIFELPQEGILLRSGADHIAMAVGNGVDTAFKNVENYSSIIFLYSNKHKAGYVIHHFMNISSNNNNYSIRDRLFNHIVFQSLLTFINS
;
A
#
# COMPACT_ATOMS: atom_id res chain seq x y z
N MET A 1 -33.47 -35.83 -2.21
CA MET A 1 -32.88 -34.55 -2.68
C MET A 1 -32.21 -33.68 -1.59
N LYS A 2 -32.40 -33.89 -0.29
CA LYS A 2 -31.78 -33.03 0.76
C LYS A 2 -30.30 -33.34 1.12
N LYS A 3 -29.76 -34.51 0.75
CA LYS A 3 -28.36 -34.90 1.05
C LYS A 3 -27.31 -34.37 0.06
N TYR A 4 -27.70 -34.04 -1.17
CA TYR A 4 -26.77 -33.55 -2.20
C TYR A 4 -26.53 -32.03 -2.12
N ILE A 5 -27.50 -31.27 -1.58
CA ILE A 5 -27.35 -29.82 -1.41
C ILE A 5 -26.28 -29.51 -0.35
N ALA A 6 -26.27 -30.24 0.78
CA ALA A 6 -25.28 -30.03 1.84
C ALA A 6 -23.84 -30.28 1.39
N ILE A 7 -23.60 -31.27 0.51
CA ILE A 7 -22.27 -31.56 -0.02
C ILE A 7 -21.81 -30.47 -0.99
N CYS A 8 -22.70 -29.94 -1.84
CA CYS A 8 -22.37 -28.82 -2.71
C CYS A 8 -22.11 -27.52 -1.91
N THR A 9 -22.86 -27.25 -0.84
CA THR A 9 -22.63 -26.04 -0.01
C THR A 9 -21.33 -26.15 0.79
N ILE A 10 -20.99 -27.34 1.31
CA ILE A 10 -19.71 -27.56 2.00
C ILE A 10 -18.55 -27.45 1.00
N MET A 11 -18.68 -27.98 -0.22
CA MET A 11 -17.61 -27.92 -1.21
C MET A 11 -17.40 -26.48 -1.74
N ILE A 12 -18.46 -25.67 -1.89
CA ILE A 12 -18.39 -24.26 -2.27
C ILE A 12 -17.78 -23.41 -1.15
N CYS A 13 -18.17 -23.62 0.12
CA CYS A 13 -17.55 -22.93 1.25
C CYS A 13 -16.09 -23.33 1.46
N CYS A 14 -15.74 -24.60 1.22
CA CYS A 14 -14.36 -25.05 1.26
C CYS A 14 -13.52 -24.46 0.12
N LEU A 15 -14.10 -24.25 -1.07
CA LEU A 15 -13.41 -23.60 -2.20
C LEU A 15 -13.22 -22.10 -2.00
N SER A 16 -14.19 -21.39 -1.40
CA SER A 16 -14.02 -19.97 -1.05
C SER A 16 -13.01 -19.78 0.08
N LEU A 17 -12.98 -20.67 1.07
CA LEU A 17 -11.94 -20.68 2.10
C LEU A 17 -10.56 -21.10 1.56
N TYR A 18 -10.49 -22.01 0.57
CA TYR A 18 -9.22 -22.39 -0.07
C TYR A 18 -8.65 -21.28 -0.96
N ALA A 19 -9.51 -20.50 -1.62
CA ALA A 19 -9.09 -19.32 -2.38
C ALA A 19 -8.55 -18.21 -1.45
N GLN A 20 -9.09 -18.10 -0.24
CA GLN A 20 -8.60 -17.19 0.80
C GLN A 20 -7.29 -17.69 1.44
N ALA A 21 -7.06 -19.01 1.45
CA ALA A 21 -5.84 -19.64 1.99
C ALA A 21 -4.58 -19.49 1.11
N GLN A 22 -4.69 -18.92 -0.09
CA GLN A 22 -3.54 -18.69 -1.00
C GLN A 22 -3.16 -17.22 -1.18
N SER A 23 -3.91 -16.28 -0.60
CA SER A 23 -3.61 -14.86 -0.66
C SER A 23 -2.81 -14.44 0.57
N LYS A 24 -1.54 -14.07 0.39
CA LYS A 24 -0.79 -13.32 1.42
C LYS A 24 -1.28 -11.87 1.58
N LEU A 25 -2.25 -11.47 0.76
CA LEU A 25 -2.86 -10.16 0.76
C LEU A 25 -4.04 -10.17 1.73
N ILE A 26 -3.97 -9.26 2.70
CA ILE A 26 -5.02 -9.03 3.68
C ILE A 26 -5.90 -7.92 3.10
N PHE A 27 -7.19 -8.16 2.98
CA PHE A 27 -8.12 -7.18 2.43
C PHE A 27 -9.45 -7.17 3.18
N TYR A 28 -9.84 -5.99 3.64
CA TYR A 28 -11.17 -5.66 4.16
C TYR A 28 -11.42 -4.16 3.95
N ILE A 29 -12.65 -3.70 4.15
CA ILE A 29 -12.98 -2.26 4.13
C ILE A 29 -13.00 -1.76 5.58
N PRO A 30 -12.07 -0.87 5.99
CA PRO A 30 -12.07 -0.31 7.32
C PRO A 30 -13.38 0.40 7.65
N THR A 31 -13.84 0.23 8.89
CA THR A 31 -14.95 1.02 9.42
C THR A 31 -14.52 2.48 9.68
N GLU A 32 -15.50 3.38 9.76
CA GLU A 32 -15.27 4.77 10.18
C GLU A 32 -14.58 4.86 11.55
N THR A 33 -14.95 3.97 12.49
CA THR A 33 -14.34 3.88 13.81
C THR A 33 -12.86 3.46 13.72
N GLU A 34 -12.54 2.49 12.87
CA GLU A 34 -11.15 2.08 12.63
C GLU A 34 -10.33 3.20 11.99
N LEU A 35 -10.91 3.96 11.06
CA LEU A 35 -10.26 5.14 10.49
C LEU A 35 -9.99 6.20 11.56
N GLN A 36 -10.93 6.45 12.46
CA GLN A 36 -10.71 7.36 13.57
C GLN A 36 -9.56 6.89 14.47
N TYR A 37 -9.51 5.59 14.80
CA TYR A 37 -8.39 5.02 15.56
C TYR A 37 -7.07 5.09 14.82
N PHE A 38 -7.08 4.89 13.50
CA PHE A 38 -5.93 5.05 12.64
C PHE A 38 -5.40 6.50 12.69
N MET A 39 -6.27 7.50 12.51
CA MET A 39 -5.88 8.91 12.56
C MET A 39 -5.39 9.33 13.95
N ASN A 40 -5.99 8.81 15.01
CA ASN A 40 -5.53 9.04 16.39
C ASN A 40 -4.15 8.43 16.62
N LEU A 41 -3.92 7.19 16.15
CA LEU A 41 -2.61 6.54 16.24
C LEU A 41 -1.57 7.31 15.41
N TYR A 42 -1.92 7.74 14.19
CA TYR A 42 -1.05 8.56 13.35
C TYR A 42 -0.60 9.83 14.06
N ALA A 43 -1.54 10.59 14.63
CA ALA A 43 -1.25 11.81 15.38
C ALA A 43 -0.35 11.53 16.59
N LYS A 44 -0.61 10.43 17.32
CA LYS A 44 0.24 10.00 18.45
C LYS A 44 1.65 9.68 17.99
N LEU A 45 1.81 8.87 16.95
CA LEU A 45 3.13 8.47 16.43
C LEU A 45 3.91 9.67 15.85
N LYS A 46 3.21 10.61 15.21
CA LYS A 46 3.80 11.90 14.79
C LYS A 46 4.32 12.71 15.97
N HIS A 47 3.53 12.83 17.03
CA HIS A 47 3.97 13.51 18.24
C HIS A 47 5.19 12.83 18.87
N ILE A 48 5.27 11.49 18.83
CA ILE A 48 6.44 10.75 19.30
C ILE A 48 7.66 11.02 18.41
N GLU A 49 7.50 11.05 17.08
CA GLU A 49 8.62 11.33 16.17
C GLU A 49 9.30 12.67 16.51
N ASP A 50 8.50 13.67 16.88
CA ASP A 50 8.96 15.02 17.22
C ASP A 50 9.49 15.17 18.66
N ASN A 51 9.30 14.17 19.55
CA ASN A 51 9.65 14.24 20.98
C ASN A 51 10.55 13.08 21.45
N THR A 52 11.31 13.26 22.53
CA THR A 52 12.47 12.40 22.82
C THR A 52 12.21 11.16 23.69
N ALA A 53 11.07 11.05 24.38
CA ALA A 53 10.83 10.00 25.38
C ALA A 53 9.44 9.36 25.24
N VAL A 54 9.37 8.02 25.22
CA VAL A 54 8.12 7.25 25.22
C VAL A 54 8.30 5.90 25.91
N ASP A 55 7.46 5.63 26.91
CA ASP A 55 7.46 4.37 27.67
C ASP A 55 6.56 3.29 27.05
N GLU A 56 5.68 3.64 26.11
CA GLU A 56 4.59 2.77 25.62
C GLU A 56 4.92 2.00 24.31
N LEU A 57 6.09 2.19 23.70
CA LEU A 57 6.42 1.58 22.40
C LEU A 57 6.46 0.05 22.44
N GLU A 58 7.00 -0.51 23.50
CA GLU A 58 7.09 -1.97 23.68
C GLU A 58 5.69 -2.58 23.81
N GLU A 59 4.79 -1.93 24.56
CA GLU A 59 3.39 -2.35 24.71
C GLU A 59 2.64 -2.27 23.38
N LEU A 60 2.80 -1.17 22.64
CA LEU A 60 2.20 -1.03 21.31
C LEU A 60 2.67 -2.13 20.36
N TYR A 61 3.96 -2.45 20.36
CA TYR A 61 4.51 -3.54 19.56
C TYR A 61 3.87 -4.89 19.94
N GLN A 62 3.77 -5.20 21.23
CA GLN A 62 3.16 -6.45 21.70
C GLN A 62 1.68 -6.55 21.32
N VAL A 63 0.93 -5.45 21.42
CA VAL A 63 -0.48 -5.38 21.02
C VAL A 63 -0.62 -5.65 19.52
N PHE A 64 0.16 -4.96 18.69
CA PHE A 64 0.03 -5.05 17.23
C PHE A 64 0.60 -6.34 16.63
N GLU A 65 1.58 -6.96 17.26
CA GLU A 65 2.09 -8.28 16.85
C GLU A 65 1.22 -9.44 17.34
N SER A 66 0.24 -9.17 18.20
CA SER A 66 -0.71 -10.22 18.60
C SER A 66 -1.54 -10.65 17.39
N LYS A 67 -1.84 -11.96 17.30
CA LYS A 67 -2.64 -12.53 16.19
C LYS A 67 -3.97 -11.81 15.93
N LYS A 68 -4.51 -11.12 16.94
CA LYS A 68 -5.76 -10.37 16.85
C LYS A 68 -5.61 -9.08 16.06
N TYR A 69 -4.47 -8.40 16.14
CA TYR A 69 -4.27 -7.06 15.57
C TYR A 69 -3.27 -7.03 14.42
N TYR A 70 -2.49 -8.09 14.23
CA TYR A 70 -1.46 -8.14 13.19
C TYR A 70 -1.99 -7.79 11.78
N GLU A 71 -3.22 -8.18 11.47
CA GLU A 71 -3.82 -7.96 10.15
C GLU A 71 -4.68 -6.68 10.05
N THR A 72 -4.50 -5.73 10.98
CA THR A 72 -5.32 -4.50 11.03
C THR A 72 -4.65 -3.32 10.33
N TYR A 73 -5.46 -2.35 9.92
CA TYR A 73 -4.94 -1.11 9.32
C TYR A 73 -4.01 -0.33 10.26
N GLN A 74 -4.25 -0.41 11.58
CA GLN A 74 -3.44 0.24 12.61
C GLN A 74 -2.09 -0.44 12.83
N SER A 75 -2.00 -1.77 12.73
CA SER A 75 -0.70 -2.46 12.84
C SER A 75 0.21 -2.09 11.67
N LEU A 76 -0.34 -2.03 10.45
CA LEU A 76 0.38 -1.60 9.24
C LEU A 76 0.92 -0.18 9.38
N LEU A 77 0.14 0.73 9.98
CA LEU A 77 0.59 2.09 10.28
C LEU A 77 1.75 2.12 11.28
N PHE A 78 1.64 1.33 12.36
CA PHE A 78 2.68 1.27 13.38
C PHE A 78 3.99 0.67 12.84
N GLU A 79 3.89 -0.40 12.04
CA GLU A 79 5.05 -0.97 11.34
C GLU A 79 5.69 0.06 10.41
N SER A 80 4.89 0.79 9.64
CA SER A 80 5.37 1.84 8.73
C SER A 80 6.06 2.98 9.48
N TYR A 81 5.55 3.36 10.65
CA TYR A 81 6.19 4.33 11.54
C TYR A 81 7.59 3.87 11.98
N LEU A 82 7.71 2.63 12.46
CA LEU A 82 9.02 2.09 12.87
C LEU A 82 10.00 2.02 11.69
N LEU A 83 9.54 1.70 10.47
CA LEU A 83 10.40 1.76 9.29
C LEU A 83 10.88 3.18 8.96
N ALA A 84 10.03 4.20 9.19
CA ALA A 84 10.31 5.58 8.79
C ALA A 84 10.96 6.45 9.88
N THR A 85 10.95 6.02 11.14
CA THR A 85 11.38 6.86 12.28
C THR A 85 12.85 7.29 12.17
N ARG A 86 13.10 8.57 12.43
CA ARG A 86 14.45 9.15 12.59
C ARG A 86 14.81 9.35 14.04
N ASN A 87 13.86 9.17 14.96
CA ASN A 87 14.05 9.31 16.39
C ASN A 87 15.00 8.23 16.95
N GLN A 88 16.19 8.64 17.37
CA GLN A 88 17.20 7.70 17.87
C GLN A 88 16.80 7.00 19.18
N SER A 89 16.01 7.67 20.03
CA SER A 89 15.50 7.05 21.26
C SER A 89 14.58 5.89 20.93
N VAL A 90 13.66 6.07 19.98
CA VAL A 90 12.76 5.00 19.49
C VAL A 90 13.56 3.81 18.97
N LYS A 91 14.57 4.07 18.13
CA LYS A 91 15.45 3.03 17.59
C LYS A 91 16.14 2.24 18.70
N ASN A 92 16.72 2.93 19.68
CA ASN A 92 17.43 2.32 20.80
C ASN A 92 16.49 1.49 21.69
N ILE A 93 15.30 2.00 22.00
CA ILE A 93 14.27 1.27 22.78
C ILE A 93 13.90 -0.02 22.08
N MET A 94 13.57 0.04 20.79
CA MET A 94 13.16 -1.15 20.04
C MET A 94 14.30 -2.17 19.89
N LEU A 95 15.54 -1.74 19.65
CA LEU A 95 16.69 -2.65 19.61
C LEU A 95 16.89 -3.38 20.95
N ASN A 96 16.84 -2.64 22.06
CA ASN A 96 16.97 -3.20 23.41
C ASN A 96 15.82 -4.17 23.71
N PHE A 97 14.59 -3.80 23.36
CA PHE A 97 13.40 -4.64 23.51
C PHE A 97 13.55 -5.96 22.74
N PHE A 98 13.91 -5.91 21.46
CA PHE A 98 14.08 -7.12 20.65
C PHE A 98 15.20 -8.03 21.17
N GLN A 99 16.28 -7.45 21.70
CA GLN A 99 17.36 -8.21 22.31
C GLN A 99 16.93 -8.85 23.63
N ARG A 100 16.27 -8.09 24.51
CA ARG A 100 15.82 -8.54 25.84
C ARG A 100 14.77 -9.64 25.75
N GLU A 101 13.78 -9.47 24.88
CA GLU A 101 12.69 -10.43 24.67
C GLU A 101 13.02 -11.53 23.64
N LYS A 102 14.22 -11.49 23.02
CA LYS A 102 14.69 -12.46 22.02
C LYS A 102 13.74 -12.59 20.82
N ILE A 103 13.27 -11.46 20.30
CA ILE A 103 12.33 -11.41 19.15
C ILE A 103 13.12 -11.54 17.84
N HIS A 104 12.69 -12.47 16.98
CA HIS A 104 13.36 -12.81 15.71
C HIS A 104 12.38 -12.91 14.53
N THR A 105 11.32 -12.10 14.53
CA THR A 105 10.40 -12.03 13.39
C THR A 105 11.07 -11.37 12.19
N ASP A 106 10.57 -11.66 10.98
CA ASP A 106 11.08 -11.03 9.75
C ASP A 106 11.08 -9.50 9.84
N PHE A 107 10.05 -8.92 10.46
CA PHE A 107 9.94 -7.48 10.69
C PHE A 107 10.98 -6.97 11.70
N ALA A 108 11.11 -7.61 12.86
CA ALA A 108 12.11 -7.21 13.87
C ALA A 108 13.54 -7.31 13.33
N GLU A 109 13.87 -8.36 12.57
CA GLU A 109 15.18 -8.51 11.94
C GLU A 109 15.44 -7.44 10.87
N THR A 110 14.42 -7.05 10.11
CA THR A 110 14.48 -5.91 9.19
C THR A 110 14.78 -4.59 9.91
N LEU A 111 14.12 -4.32 11.04
CA LEU A 111 14.39 -3.13 11.85
C LEU A 111 15.78 -3.16 12.49
N LYS A 112 16.22 -4.30 13.03
CA LYS A 112 17.58 -4.44 13.59
C LYS A 112 18.65 -4.08 12.55
N ARG A 113 18.53 -4.59 11.32
CA ARG A 113 19.43 -4.25 10.22
C ARG A 113 19.35 -2.77 9.88
N LEU A 114 18.14 -2.22 9.71
CA LEU A 114 17.93 -0.82 9.36
C LEU A 114 18.54 0.14 10.41
N TYR A 115 18.25 -0.08 11.69
CA TYR A 115 18.67 0.80 12.79
C TYR A 115 20.16 0.74 13.11
N THR A 116 20.85 -0.33 12.71
CA THR A 116 22.30 -0.49 12.91
C THR A 116 23.11 -0.22 11.63
N SER A 117 22.45 0.02 10.50
CA SER A 117 23.11 0.33 9.23
C SER A 117 23.70 1.73 9.24
N LYS A 118 24.82 1.92 8.53
CA LYS A 118 25.40 3.25 8.32
C LYS A 118 24.57 3.98 7.27
N ILE A 119 24.30 5.26 7.47
CA ILE A 119 23.60 6.07 6.48
C ILE A 119 24.63 6.61 5.49
N GLU A 120 24.48 6.34 4.20
CA GLU A 120 25.22 7.04 3.14
C GLU A 120 24.32 8.10 2.50
N THR A 121 24.82 9.33 2.43
CA THR A 121 24.12 10.40 1.74
C THR A 121 24.81 10.60 0.40
N ASP A 122 24.13 10.34 -0.70
CA ASP A 122 24.68 10.63 -2.03
C ASP A 122 24.58 12.14 -2.28
N THR A 123 25.71 12.84 -2.14
CA THR A 123 25.80 14.29 -2.37
C THR A 123 26.07 14.65 -3.84
N THR A 124 26.09 13.67 -4.75
CA THR A 124 26.50 13.90 -6.15
C THR A 124 25.35 14.31 -7.08
N ASN A 125 24.10 14.15 -6.64
CA ASN A 125 22.93 14.62 -7.38
C ASN A 125 22.28 15.82 -6.67
N GLU A 126 22.19 16.96 -7.35
CA GLU A 126 21.47 18.16 -6.88
C GLU A 126 19.95 17.93 -6.70
N ARG A 127 19.43 16.76 -7.13
CA ARG A 127 18.10 16.28 -6.76
C ARG A 127 18.15 15.76 -5.32
N LYS A 128 17.63 16.59 -4.40
CA LYS A 128 17.26 16.29 -3.01
C LYS A 128 17.52 14.83 -2.55
N ASN A 129 18.54 14.68 -1.71
CA ASN A 129 18.66 13.67 -0.65
C ASN A 129 18.11 12.26 -0.94
N TYR A 130 18.66 11.55 -1.92
CA TYR A 130 18.55 10.10 -1.93
C TYR A 130 19.43 9.54 -0.79
N VAL A 131 18.80 9.24 0.33
CA VAL A 131 19.46 8.52 1.44
C VAL A 131 19.55 7.06 1.05
N ARG A 132 20.76 6.56 0.78
CA ARG A 132 21.03 5.14 0.60
C ARG A 132 21.69 4.63 1.87
N TYR A 133 21.14 3.64 2.56
CA TYR A 133 21.89 3.09 3.69
C TYR A 133 23.02 2.18 3.15
N ASN A 134 24.18 2.20 3.79
CA ASN A 134 25.25 1.24 3.54
C ASN A 134 25.06 0.06 4.48
N TYR A 135 24.91 -1.11 3.87
CA TYR A 135 24.62 -2.34 4.58
C TYR A 135 25.89 -3.13 4.76
N ASN A 136 26.27 -3.31 6.02
CA ASN A 136 27.33 -4.23 6.42
C ASN A 136 27.06 -5.69 5.99
N ASN A 137 25.87 -6.01 5.42
CA ASN A 137 25.41 -7.34 5.00
C ASN A 137 24.70 -7.38 3.60
N THR A 138 25.08 -6.54 2.62
CA THR A 138 24.69 -6.62 1.17
C THR A 138 23.25 -6.31 0.73
N LEU A 139 22.27 -6.07 1.62
CA LEU A 139 20.86 -5.82 1.25
C LEU A 139 20.48 -4.34 1.12
N PHE A 140 20.05 -3.86 -0.04
CA PHE A 140 19.71 -2.46 -0.32
C PHE A 140 18.37 -1.96 0.29
N ASP A 141 18.21 -0.65 0.53
CA ASP A 141 16.93 0.01 0.86
C ASP A 141 16.89 1.37 0.19
N GLU A 142 15.73 1.68 -0.38
CA GLU A 142 15.46 2.92 -1.14
C GLU A 142 14.83 3.99 -0.23
N ASN A 143 14.63 3.67 1.05
CA ASN A 143 14.06 4.57 2.05
C ASN A 143 12.69 5.13 1.63
N ILE A 144 11.86 4.27 1.02
CA ILE A 144 10.49 4.63 0.65
C ILE A 144 9.70 4.87 1.93
N ASN A 145 9.13 6.06 2.06
CA ASN A 145 8.31 6.43 3.20
C ASN A 145 6.90 5.86 3.01
N PHE A 146 6.46 5.02 3.96
CA PHE A 146 5.11 4.47 4.02
C PHE A 146 4.31 5.01 5.23
N PHE A 147 4.84 6.00 5.96
CA PHE A 147 4.21 6.51 7.19
C PHE A 147 3.71 7.94 7.05
N ASN A 148 4.56 8.86 6.61
CA ASN A 148 4.13 10.25 6.44
C ASN A 148 3.17 10.31 5.26
N MET A 149 2.02 10.92 5.46
CA MET A 149 0.94 10.95 4.48
C MET A 149 0.40 12.38 4.39
N ASN A 150 0.08 12.81 3.19
CA ASN A 150 -0.53 14.10 2.90
C ASN A 150 -1.75 13.89 1.99
N GLU A 151 -2.82 14.63 2.25
CA GLU A 151 -3.93 14.71 1.31
C GLU A 151 -3.49 15.54 0.10
N VAL A 152 -3.76 15.02 -1.10
CA VAL A 152 -3.45 15.68 -2.37
C VAL A 152 -4.67 15.67 -3.25
N LEU A 153 -4.93 16.82 -3.87
CA LEU A 153 -5.99 17.02 -4.84
C LEU A 153 -5.40 17.03 -6.25
N THR A 154 -6.04 16.32 -7.18
CA THR A 154 -5.58 16.13 -8.56
C THR A 154 -6.72 16.37 -9.55
N PHE A 155 -6.35 16.56 -10.82
CA PHE A 155 -7.28 16.83 -11.92
C PHE A 155 -8.20 18.05 -11.66
N ASN A 156 -7.61 19.19 -11.29
CA ASN A 156 -8.32 20.41 -10.88
C ASN A 156 -9.28 20.14 -9.72
N ASP A 157 -8.73 19.57 -8.65
CA ASP A 157 -9.41 19.28 -7.39
C ASP A 157 -10.57 18.31 -7.45
N THR A 158 -10.75 17.56 -8.55
CA THR A 158 -11.87 16.59 -8.67
C THR A 158 -11.59 15.24 -8.02
N LEU A 159 -10.32 14.87 -7.83
CA LEU A 159 -9.92 13.61 -7.20
C LEU A 159 -8.97 13.90 -6.04
N GLY A 160 -9.40 13.53 -4.83
CA GLY A 160 -8.58 13.54 -3.62
C GLY A 160 -8.00 12.17 -3.33
N LEU A 161 -6.75 12.15 -2.87
CA LEU A 161 -6.06 10.95 -2.43
C LEU A 161 -5.11 11.23 -1.27
N MET A 162 -4.93 10.24 -0.40
CA MET A 162 -3.91 10.29 0.64
C MET A 162 -2.60 9.69 0.11
N LEU A 163 -1.61 10.55 -0.18
CA LEU A 163 -0.30 10.14 -0.71
C LEU A 163 0.75 10.04 0.37
N PHE A 164 1.64 9.05 0.26
CA PHE A 164 2.85 9.02 1.09
C PHE A 164 3.81 10.14 0.71
N ASP A 165 4.41 10.78 1.71
CA ASP A 165 5.33 11.90 1.58
C ASP A 165 6.73 11.42 1.13
N ASN A 166 6.85 11.22 -0.18
CA ASN A 166 8.07 10.88 -0.89
C ASN A 166 8.41 11.98 -1.91
N ASP A 167 9.67 12.08 -2.32
CA ASP A 167 10.09 13.03 -3.37
C ASP A 167 9.75 12.47 -4.76
N TRP A 168 8.45 12.47 -5.08
CA TRP A 168 7.91 11.83 -6.27
C TRP A 168 8.45 12.44 -7.56
N LEU A 169 8.95 11.57 -8.46
CA LEU A 169 9.17 11.95 -9.85
C LEU A 169 7.84 11.87 -10.60
N GLN A 170 7.32 13.03 -11.01
CA GLN A 170 6.15 13.10 -11.87
C GLN A 170 6.54 12.91 -13.35
N VAL A 171 5.87 11.98 -14.01
CA VAL A 171 5.98 11.70 -15.44
C VAL A 171 4.60 11.89 -16.06
N ASN A 172 4.45 12.90 -16.90
CA ASN A 172 3.24 13.11 -17.69
C ASN A 172 3.35 12.31 -18.98
N ILE A 173 2.28 11.62 -19.35
CA ILE A 173 2.18 11.02 -20.68
C ILE A 173 1.24 11.93 -21.46
N ASP A 174 1.78 12.77 -22.34
CA ASP A 174 0.93 13.58 -23.22
C ASP A 174 0.30 12.69 -24.28
N ILE A 175 -0.75 11.94 -23.92
CA ILE A 175 -1.60 11.27 -24.89
C ILE A 175 -2.69 12.27 -25.29
N GLN A 176 -2.54 12.89 -26.46
CA GLN A 176 -3.58 13.69 -27.11
C GLN A 176 -4.75 12.78 -27.57
N GLN A 177 -5.45 12.15 -26.62
CA GLN A 177 -6.74 11.53 -26.84
C GLN A 177 -7.79 12.38 -26.15
N ASN A 178 -8.75 12.88 -26.94
CA ASN A 178 -9.84 13.73 -26.46
C ASN A 178 -10.51 13.07 -25.24
N ASN A 179 -10.48 13.75 -24.09
CA ASN A 179 -11.14 13.41 -22.81
C ASN A 179 -10.40 12.48 -21.84
N THR A 180 -9.10 12.22 -22.04
CA THR A 180 -8.27 11.51 -21.04
C THR A 180 -7.20 12.42 -20.48
N GLN A 181 -7.01 12.40 -19.16
CA GLN A 181 -5.88 13.03 -18.48
C GLN A 181 -5.14 11.96 -17.68
N ASP A 182 -3.83 11.82 -17.87
CA ASP A 182 -3.03 10.81 -17.19
C ASP A 182 -1.63 11.29 -16.81
N PHE A 183 -1.16 10.80 -15.67
CA PHE A 183 0.22 10.99 -15.23
C PHE A 183 0.63 9.86 -14.28
N SER A 184 1.93 9.76 -14.02
CA SER A 184 2.50 8.80 -13.08
C SER A 184 3.42 9.50 -12.08
N LEU A 185 3.40 9.02 -10.85
CA LEU A 185 4.36 9.35 -9.79
C LEU A 185 5.24 8.13 -9.56
N ILE A 186 6.56 8.32 -9.48
CA ILE A 186 7.53 7.23 -9.32
C ILE A 186 8.51 7.59 -8.20
N TYR A 187 8.80 6.62 -7.33
CA TYR A 187 9.86 6.72 -6.32
C TYR A 187 10.63 5.39 -6.20
N GLY A 188 11.91 5.46 -5.82
CA GLY A 188 12.84 4.33 -5.80
C GLY A 188 13.41 4.01 -7.20
N GLY A 189 13.69 2.73 -7.46
CA GLY A 189 14.11 2.27 -8.80
C GLY A 189 15.35 1.39 -8.87
N GLY A 190 16.06 1.16 -7.74
CA GLY A 190 17.16 0.19 -7.68
C GLY A 190 16.66 -1.19 -7.28
N SER A 191 16.40 -1.37 -5.98
CA SER A 191 15.97 -2.66 -5.39
C SER A 191 14.50 -2.69 -4.96
N HIS A 192 13.85 -1.53 -4.92
CA HIS A 192 12.44 -1.36 -4.60
C HIS A 192 11.93 -0.14 -5.36
N SER A 193 10.74 -0.20 -5.93
CA SER A 193 10.08 0.99 -6.45
C SER A 193 8.59 0.98 -6.18
N LEU A 194 8.04 2.18 -6.09
CA LEU A 194 6.62 2.44 -6.01
C LEU A 194 6.24 3.39 -7.14
N LYS A 195 5.25 2.98 -7.93
CA LYS A 195 4.65 3.77 -9.00
C LYS A 195 3.17 3.94 -8.72
N ILE A 196 2.66 5.16 -8.89
CA ILE A 196 1.23 5.48 -8.84
C ILE A 196 0.86 6.06 -10.20
N SER A 197 0.02 5.37 -10.97
CA SER A 197 -0.51 5.89 -12.24
C SER A 197 -1.93 6.37 -12.02
N LEU A 198 -2.22 7.59 -12.44
CA LEU A 198 -3.51 8.24 -12.27
C LEU A 198 -4.09 8.54 -13.65
N LYS A 199 -5.35 8.19 -13.86
CA LYS A 199 -6.08 8.46 -15.11
C LYS A 199 -7.50 8.93 -14.80
N LYS A 200 -7.90 10.00 -15.47
CA LYS A 200 -9.28 10.51 -15.49
C LYS A 200 -9.85 10.37 -16.89
N LEU A 201 -11.06 9.84 -16.98
CA LEU A 201 -11.87 9.78 -18.19
C LEU A 201 -13.11 10.64 -17.99
N GLU A 202 -13.33 11.60 -18.88
CA GLU A 202 -14.49 12.50 -18.83
C GLU A 202 -15.53 12.17 -19.91
N ASN A 203 -16.79 12.52 -19.66
CA ASN A 203 -17.91 12.32 -20.57
C ASN A 203 -18.10 10.86 -21.00
N ILE A 204 -17.93 9.95 -20.05
CA ILE A 204 -18.05 8.50 -20.24
C ILE A 204 -19.20 7.96 -19.38
N ASP A 205 -20.02 7.07 -19.94
CA ASP A 205 -21.03 6.33 -19.17
C ASP A 205 -20.41 5.14 -18.43
N PHE A 206 -21.11 4.64 -17.41
CA PHE A 206 -20.59 3.57 -16.56
C PHE A 206 -20.36 2.27 -17.33
N GLU A 207 -21.24 1.88 -18.25
CA GLU A 207 -21.08 0.63 -19.02
C GLU A 207 -19.81 0.67 -19.88
N THR A 208 -19.55 1.81 -20.52
CA THR A 208 -18.34 2.04 -21.30
C THR A 208 -17.10 2.07 -20.40
N PHE A 209 -17.16 2.72 -19.24
CA PHE A 209 -16.06 2.75 -18.26
C PHE A 209 -15.75 1.34 -17.73
N GLN A 210 -16.77 0.60 -17.30
CA GLN A 210 -16.64 -0.77 -16.80
C GLN A 210 -16.03 -1.69 -17.86
N LYS A 211 -16.51 -1.62 -19.11
CA LYS A 211 -15.98 -2.43 -20.20
C LYS A 211 -14.52 -2.11 -20.52
N LYS A 212 -14.15 -0.82 -20.56
CA LYS A 212 -12.81 -0.38 -20.96
C LYS A 212 -11.77 -0.55 -19.86
N GLU A 213 -12.08 -0.12 -18.64
CA GLU A 213 -11.09 0.01 -17.58
C GLU A 213 -11.14 -1.19 -16.63
N ILE A 214 -12.32 -1.56 -16.13
CA ILE A 214 -12.47 -2.65 -15.14
C ILE A 214 -12.28 -4.01 -15.83
N ASN A 215 -13.09 -4.30 -16.85
CA ASN A 215 -12.99 -5.54 -17.60
C ASN A 215 -11.71 -5.56 -18.45
N GLY A 216 -11.27 -4.40 -18.94
CA GLY A 216 -9.98 -4.28 -19.63
C GLY A 216 -8.79 -4.64 -18.72
N ALA A 217 -8.85 -4.31 -17.43
CA ALA A 217 -7.79 -4.66 -16.50
C ALA A 217 -7.62 -6.17 -16.32
N SER A 218 -8.71 -6.94 -16.42
CA SER A 218 -8.65 -8.41 -16.42
C SER A 218 -7.87 -8.98 -17.62
N SER A 219 -7.72 -8.17 -18.68
CA SER A 219 -7.01 -8.50 -19.91
C SER A 219 -5.60 -7.92 -19.98
N TYR A 220 -5.08 -7.27 -18.92
CA TYR A 220 -3.67 -6.87 -18.87
C TYR A 220 -2.82 -8.11 -19.11
N LYS A 221 -2.26 -8.22 -20.32
CA LYS A 221 -1.42 -9.34 -20.79
C LYS A 221 -0.05 -9.37 -20.11
N ASN A 222 0.08 -8.82 -18.91
CA ASN A 222 1.30 -8.99 -18.15
C ASN A 222 1.26 -10.38 -17.51
N GLN A 223 1.92 -11.35 -18.17
CA GLN A 223 2.00 -12.74 -17.70
C GLN A 223 2.56 -12.87 -16.27
N SER A 224 3.20 -11.83 -15.74
CA SER A 224 3.71 -11.82 -14.36
C SER A 224 2.63 -11.63 -13.28
N LEU A 225 1.48 -11.03 -13.58
CA LEU A 225 0.50 -10.66 -12.57
C LEU A 225 -0.83 -11.38 -12.79
N LYS A 226 -1.37 -11.96 -11.72
CA LYS A 226 -2.73 -12.53 -11.70
C LYS A 226 -3.64 -11.60 -10.91
N TYR A 227 -4.55 -10.93 -11.61
CA TYR A 227 -5.49 -10.03 -10.98
C TYR A 227 -6.74 -10.76 -10.46
N GLN A 228 -7.15 -10.38 -9.26
CA GLN A 228 -8.50 -10.59 -8.75
C GLN A 228 -9.21 -9.26 -8.78
N ILE A 229 -10.37 -9.21 -9.44
CA ILE A 229 -11.16 -7.98 -9.62
C ILE A 229 -12.52 -8.19 -8.97
N PHE A 230 -12.95 -7.21 -8.18
CA PHE A 230 -14.22 -7.26 -7.46
C PHE A 230 -14.77 -5.85 -7.25
N GLU A 231 -16.09 -5.75 -7.21
CA GLU A 231 -16.80 -4.51 -6.87
C GLU A 231 -16.81 -4.37 -5.34
N LEU A 232 -16.55 -3.16 -4.85
CA LEU A 232 -16.52 -2.86 -3.42
C LEU A 232 -17.90 -2.37 -2.97
N PRO A 233 -18.45 -2.89 -1.86
CA PRO A 233 -19.63 -2.29 -1.25
C PRO A 233 -19.32 -0.88 -0.75
N GLN A 234 -20.29 0.01 -0.87
CA GLN A 234 -20.20 1.38 -0.38
C GLN A 234 -20.48 1.41 1.14
N GLU A 235 -19.52 0.95 1.92
CA GLU A 235 -19.58 0.86 3.38
C GLU A 235 -18.30 1.38 4.05
N GLY A 236 -18.35 1.56 5.37
CA GLY A 236 -17.20 2.04 6.14
C GLY A 236 -16.64 3.34 5.56
N ILE A 237 -15.31 3.41 5.40
CA ILE A 237 -14.62 4.57 4.83
C ILE A 237 -15.05 4.91 3.40
N LEU A 238 -15.56 3.93 2.62
CA LEU A 238 -15.93 4.14 1.22
C LEU A 238 -17.24 4.90 1.04
N LEU A 239 -18.03 5.07 2.11
CA LEU A 239 -19.21 5.95 2.10
C LEU A 239 -18.86 7.40 1.73
N ARG A 240 -17.62 7.82 2.02
CA ARG A 240 -17.12 9.17 1.76
C ARG A 240 -16.41 9.32 0.41
N SER A 241 -16.31 8.25 -0.37
CA SER A 241 -15.58 8.25 -1.65
C SER A 241 -16.19 9.16 -2.72
N GLY A 242 -17.45 9.61 -2.57
CA GLY A 242 -18.15 10.41 -3.60
C GLY A 242 -18.42 9.67 -4.91
N ALA A 243 -18.11 8.37 -4.99
CA ALA A 243 -18.34 7.53 -6.15
C ALA A 243 -19.68 6.80 -6.05
N ASP A 244 -20.32 6.60 -7.21
CA ASP A 244 -21.50 5.74 -7.36
C ASP A 244 -21.11 4.28 -7.55
N HIS A 245 -19.94 4.03 -8.16
CA HIS A 245 -19.39 2.69 -8.35
C HIS A 245 -17.91 2.67 -7.96
N ILE A 246 -17.54 1.65 -7.20
CA ILE A 246 -16.18 1.43 -6.72
C ILE A 246 -15.80 -0.01 -7.03
N ALA A 247 -14.71 -0.20 -7.76
CA ALA A 247 -14.14 -1.52 -7.97
C ALA A 247 -12.65 -1.52 -7.63
N MET A 248 -12.12 -2.69 -7.29
CA MET A 248 -10.71 -2.88 -7.04
C MET A 248 -10.18 -4.10 -7.79
N ALA A 249 -8.98 -3.98 -8.33
CA ALA A 249 -8.20 -5.08 -8.85
C ALA A 249 -6.90 -5.20 -8.06
N VAL A 250 -6.63 -6.37 -7.49
CA VAL A 250 -5.38 -6.64 -6.78
C VAL A 250 -4.68 -7.82 -7.45
N GLY A 251 -3.38 -7.71 -7.65
CA GLY A 251 -2.58 -8.76 -8.28
C GLY A 251 -1.16 -8.78 -7.75
N ASN A 252 -0.59 -9.98 -7.72
CA ASN A 252 0.79 -10.22 -7.37
C ASN A 252 1.41 -11.25 -8.31
N GLY A 253 2.73 -11.27 -8.36
CA GLY A 253 3.51 -12.31 -9.02
C GLY A 253 4.95 -11.88 -9.28
N VAL A 254 5.66 -12.66 -10.09
CA VAL A 254 7.12 -12.52 -10.25
C VAL A 254 7.42 -11.87 -11.59
N ASP A 255 8.39 -10.95 -11.61
CA ASP A 255 8.83 -10.33 -12.85
C ASP A 255 9.28 -11.37 -13.88
N THR A 256 8.85 -11.18 -15.14
CA THR A 256 9.10 -12.16 -16.20
C THR A 256 10.56 -12.19 -16.64
N ALA A 257 11.27 -11.07 -16.54
CA ALA A 257 12.69 -10.96 -16.86
C ALA A 257 13.57 -11.27 -15.65
N PHE A 258 13.14 -10.87 -14.44
CA PHE A 258 13.93 -10.98 -13.21
C PHE A 258 13.21 -11.79 -12.14
N LYS A 259 13.46 -13.10 -12.09
CA LYS A 259 12.78 -14.03 -11.16
C LYS A 259 12.97 -13.74 -9.67
N ASN A 260 13.93 -12.90 -9.32
CA ASN A 260 14.20 -12.45 -7.96
C ASN A 260 13.51 -11.12 -7.61
N VAL A 261 12.62 -10.64 -8.48
CA VAL A 261 11.82 -9.43 -8.28
C VAL A 261 10.35 -9.83 -8.20
N GLU A 262 9.73 -9.46 -7.09
CA GLU A 262 8.29 -9.64 -6.87
C GLU A 262 7.58 -8.35 -7.24
N ASN A 263 6.49 -8.49 -7.97
CA ASN A 263 5.65 -7.42 -8.47
C ASN A 263 4.26 -7.50 -7.81
N TYR A 264 3.77 -6.35 -7.36
CA TYR A 264 2.48 -6.18 -6.74
C TYR A 264 1.72 -5.03 -7.38
N SER A 265 0.41 -5.15 -7.46
CA SER A 265 -0.44 -4.19 -8.14
C SER A 265 -1.80 -4.06 -7.46
N SER A 266 -2.21 -2.82 -7.19
CA SER A 266 -3.56 -2.47 -6.73
C SER A 266 -4.11 -1.38 -7.63
N ILE A 267 -5.29 -1.61 -8.23
CA ILE A 267 -5.99 -0.63 -9.05
C ILE A 267 -7.33 -0.37 -8.39
N ILE A 268 -7.59 0.87 -7.99
CA ILE A 268 -8.92 1.31 -7.57
C ILE A 268 -9.58 2.08 -8.72
N PHE A 269 -10.83 1.73 -8.99
CA PHE A 269 -11.68 2.33 -10.00
C PHE A 269 -12.80 3.07 -9.29
N LEU A 270 -12.93 4.37 -9.52
CA LEU A 270 -14.01 5.19 -9.00
C LEU A 270 -14.81 5.76 -10.16
N TYR A 271 -16.13 5.73 -10.10
CA TYR A 271 -16.98 6.33 -11.12
C TYR A 271 -18.10 7.17 -10.50
N SER A 272 -18.34 8.34 -11.07
CA SER A 272 -19.44 9.23 -10.69
C SER A 272 -20.45 9.40 -11.82
N ASN A 273 -21.70 9.04 -11.56
CA ASN A 273 -22.86 9.30 -12.41
C ASN A 273 -23.10 10.80 -12.58
N LYS A 274 -23.01 11.56 -11.47
CA LYS A 274 -23.20 13.03 -11.45
C LYS A 274 -22.25 13.72 -12.42
N HIS A 275 -20.97 13.35 -12.39
CA HIS A 275 -19.92 13.98 -13.21
C HIS A 275 -19.68 13.29 -14.55
N LYS A 276 -20.30 12.12 -14.80
CA LYS A 276 -20.02 11.25 -15.96
C LYS A 276 -18.52 11.06 -16.17
N ALA A 277 -17.84 10.76 -15.07
CA ALA A 277 -16.39 10.69 -15.01
C ALA A 277 -15.94 9.44 -14.26
N GLY A 278 -14.91 8.79 -14.80
CA GLY A 278 -14.25 7.64 -14.22
C GLY A 278 -12.80 7.94 -13.89
N TYR A 279 -12.32 7.41 -12.78
CA TYR A 279 -10.95 7.55 -12.30
C TYR A 279 -10.34 6.17 -12.11
N VAL A 280 -9.09 6.02 -12.55
CA VAL A 280 -8.30 4.80 -12.39
C VAL A 280 -7.02 5.18 -11.66
N ILE A 281 -6.81 4.59 -10.49
CA ILE A 281 -5.65 4.84 -9.64
C ILE A 281 -4.91 3.51 -9.46
N HIS A 282 -3.75 3.39 -10.10
CA HIS A 282 -2.96 2.17 -10.15
C HIS A 282 -1.68 2.32 -9.34
N HIS A 283 -1.63 1.68 -8.17
CA HIS A 283 -0.42 1.48 -7.39
C HIS A 283 0.29 0.22 -7.86
N PHE A 284 1.56 0.35 -8.21
CA PHE A 284 2.44 -0.75 -8.58
C PHE A 284 3.69 -0.70 -7.72
N MET A 285 4.04 -1.82 -7.10
CA MET A 285 5.24 -1.96 -6.29
C MET A 285 6.05 -3.13 -6.83
N ASN A 286 7.36 -2.94 -7.02
CA ASN A 286 8.27 -4.05 -7.26
C ASN A 286 9.38 -4.06 -6.22
N ILE A 287 9.84 -5.24 -5.84
CA ILE A 287 10.88 -5.37 -4.82
C ILE A 287 11.75 -6.58 -5.10
N SER A 288 13.06 -6.39 -5.13
CA SER A 288 14.04 -7.42 -5.38
C SER A 288 14.47 -8.13 -4.09
N SER A 289 14.88 -9.39 -4.21
CA SER A 289 15.29 -10.23 -3.08
C SER A 289 16.48 -9.70 -2.30
N ASN A 290 17.27 -8.80 -2.89
CA ASN A 290 18.36 -8.11 -2.23
C ASN A 290 17.94 -6.80 -1.57
N ASN A 291 16.64 -6.51 -1.41
CA ASN A 291 16.16 -5.37 -0.63
C ASN A 291 15.96 -5.76 0.85
N ASN A 292 16.28 -4.85 1.79
CA ASN A 292 16.14 -5.05 3.23
C ASN A 292 14.71 -5.38 3.66
N ASN A 293 13.72 -4.82 2.95
CA ASN A 293 12.30 -4.98 3.22
C ASN A 293 11.66 -6.18 2.48
N TYR A 294 12.45 -6.97 1.74
CA TYR A 294 11.92 -8.05 0.91
C TYR A 294 11.13 -9.10 1.71
N SER A 295 11.55 -9.43 2.93
CA SER A 295 10.86 -10.40 3.79
C SER A 295 9.49 -9.91 4.25
N ILE A 296 9.27 -8.59 4.31
CA ILE A 296 8.03 -7.95 4.78
C ILE A 296 7.21 -7.33 3.64
N ARG A 297 7.58 -7.56 2.38
CA ARG A 297 6.95 -6.95 1.20
C ARG A 297 5.42 -7.07 1.14
N ASP A 298 4.87 -8.21 1.57
CA ASP A 298 3.42 -8.43 1.58
C ASP A 298 2.73 -7.46 2.56
N ARG A 299 3.36 -7.16 3.70
CA ARG A 299 2.89 -6.16 4.68
C ARG A 299 2.90 -4.75 4.08
N LEU A 300 4.01 -4.36 3.48
CA LEU A 300 4.14 -3.04 2.82
C LEU A 300 3.05 -2.85 1.77
N PHE A 301 2.83 -3.87 0.94
CA PHE A 301 1.82 -3.80 -0.10
C PHE A 301 0.39 -3.79 0.45
N ASN A 302 0.09 -4.52 1.53
CA ASN A 302 -1.20 -4.41 2.21
C ASN A 302 -1.45 -2.97 2.70
N HIS A 303 -0.43 -2.29 3.23
CA HIS A 303 -0.56 -0.88 3.62
C HIS A 303 -0.91 0.03 2.42
N ILE A 304 -0.26 -0.17 1.27
CA ILE A 304 -0.58 0.54 0.02
C ILE A 304 -2.03 0.26 -0.43
N VAL A 305 -2.49 -0.99 -0.32
CA VAL A 305 -3.87 -1.36 -0.67
C VAL A 305 -4.87 -0.61 0.21
N PHE A 306 -4.71 -0.63 1.53
CA PHE A 306 -5.60 0.13 2.42
C PHE A 306 -5.52 1.64 2.18
N GLN A 307 -4.33 2.16 1.91
CA GLN A 307 -4.13 3.56 1.57
C GLN A 307 -4.95 3.97 0.33
N SER A 308 -5.03 3.09 -0.68
CA SER A 308 -5.81 3.36 -1.90
C SER A 308 -7.31 3.49 -1.65
N LEU A 309 -7.83 2.96 -0.54
CA LEU A 309 -9.24 3.11 -0.15
C LEU A 309 -9.54 4.52 0.39
N LEU A 310 -8.52 5.30 0.77
CA LEU A 310 -8.65 6.70 1.19
C LEU A 310 -8.67 7.68 0.00
N THR A 311 -9.21 7.23 -1.13
CA THR A 311 -9.40 8.07 -2.32
C THR A 311 -10.87 8.49 -2.45
N PHE A 312 -11.10 9.72 -2.91
CA PHE A 312 -12.45 10.27 -3.02
C PHE A 312 -12.60 11.20 -4.22
N ILE A 313 -13.79 11.23 -4.79
CA ILE A 313 -14.24 12.20 -5.78
C ILE A 313 -14.76 13.42 -5.04
N ASN A 314 -14.08 14.54 -5.20
CA ASN A 314 -14.49 15.80 -4.62
C ASN A 314 -15.69 16.35 -5.42
N SER A 315 -16.77 16.67 -4.72
CA SER A 315 -18.11 16.88 -5.32
C SER A 315 -18.57 18.32 -5.39
#